data_AF-A0A0R1K6H6-F1
#
_entry.id   AF-A0A0R1K6H6-F1
#
_cell.length_a   1.000
_cell.length_b   1.000
_cell.length_c   1.000
_cell.angle_alpha   90.00
_cell.angle_beta   90.00
_cell.angle_gamma   90.00
#
_symmetry.space_group_name_H-M   'P 1'
#
loop_
_entity.id
_entity.type
_entity.pdbx_description
1 polymer ?
#
loop_
_entity_poly.entity_id
_entity_poly.type
_entity_poly.pdbx_seq_one_letter_code
_entity_poly.pdbx_strand_id
1 'polypeptide(L)'
;MKNWDKIFGFILLAVLIFGAPFVLPTNMHYVRLLIGLAMGYILSRSYTGFAGSVNRAYNTGSTKLMRTLMFMFLITAIANVAFLFSAKNITDYDLWINPINLGLLLGGLLFGFGMSFSSCCATGTLTDLVTDLPRAGITLIFFCVGVFLGFPVQSTQSWVQKS
;
A
#
# COMPACT_ATOMS: atom_id res chain seq x y z
N MET A 1 -20.00 17.26 15.47
CA MET A 1 -19.81 16.93 14.04
C MET A 1 -21.10 16.29 13.57
N LYS A 2 -21.80 16.94 12.64
CA LYS A 2 -23.20 16.67 12.26
C LYS A 2 -23.27 15.27 11.62
N ASN A 3 -24.28 14.46 11.95
CA ASN A 3 -24.47 13.10 11.40
C ASN A 3 -24.51 13.02 9.86
N TRP A 4 -24.56 14.18 9.20
CA TRP A 4 -24.54 14.36 7.76
C TRP A 4 -23.29 13.78 7.11
N ASP A 5 -22.11 13.91 7.72
CA ASP A 5 -20.88 13.35 7.14
C ASP A 5 -20.95 11.82 7.01
N LYS A 6 -21.56 11.17 8.00
CA LYS A 6 -21.79 9.71 7.98
C LYS A 6 -22.83 9.33 6.93
N ILE A 7 -23.91 10.10 6.83
CA ILE A 7 -24.98 9.87 5.84
C ILE A 7 -24.42 10.01 4.42
N PHE A 8 -23.65 11.07 4.13
CA PHE A 8 -22.99 11.24 2.84
C PHE A 8 -21.99 10.12 2.55
N GLY A 9 -21.22 9.68 3.55
CA GLY A 9 -20.31 8.54 3.41
C GLY A 9 -21.03 7.24 3.05
N PHE A 10 -22.16 6.92 3.73
CA PHE A 10 -22.95 5.73 3.42
C PHE A 10 -23.63 5.80 2.06
N ILE A 11 -24.13 6.98 1.66
CA ILE A 11 -24.70 7.20 0.33
C ILE A 11 -23.63 6.99 -0.74
N LEU A 12 -22.44 7.57 -0.57
CA LEU A 12 -21.33 7.40 -1.51
C LEU A 12 -20.92 5.94 -1.63
N LEU A 13 -20.82 5.23 -0.50
CA LEU A 13 -20.49 3.80 -0.48
C LEU A 13 -21.56 2.95 -1.20
N ALA A 14 -22.85 3.26 -0.99
CA ALA A 14 -23.94 2.60 -1.71
C ALA A 14 -23.88 2.88 -3.21
N VAL A 15 -23.60 4.12 -3.62
CA VAL A 15 -23.42 4.48 -5.03
C VAL A 15 -22.23 3.75 -5.64
N LEU A 16 -21.12 3.59 -4.92
CA LEU A 16 -19.95 2.86 -5.41
C LEU A 16 -20.21 1.35 -5.52
N ILE A 17 -20.95 0.73 -4.60
CA ILE A 17 -21.22 -0.71 -4.66
C ILE A 17 -22.30 -1.03 -5.70
N PHE A 18 -23.41 -0.29 -5.71
CA PHE A 18 -24.55 -0.57 -6.57
C PHE A 18 -24.45 0.11 -7.94
N GLY A 19 -23.75 1.26 -8.04
CA GLY A 19 -23.59 2.01 -9.29
C GLY A 19 -22.40 1.54 -10.13
N ALA A 20 -21.32 1.04 -9.51
CA ALA A 20 -20.15 0.59 -10.25
C ALA A 20 -20.42 -0.54 -11.26
N PRO A 21 -21.28 -1.54 -11.00
CA PRO A 21 -21.59 -2.59 -11.98
C PRO A 21 -22.19 -2.07 -13.30
N PHE A 22 -22.85 -0.91 -13.27
CA PHE A 22 -23.49 -0.32 -14.46
C PHE A 22 -22.54 0.57 -15.28
N VAL A 23 -21.48 1.09 -14.66
CA VAL A 23 -20.53 2.01 -15.30
C VAL A 23 -19.25 1.28 -15.71
N LEU A 24 -18.85 0.25 -14.98
CA LEU A 24 -17.59 -0.44 -15.22
C LEU A 24 -17.71 -1.44 -16.39
N PRO A 25 -16.77 -1.42 -17.34
CA PRO A 25 -16.87 -2.20 -18.58
C PRO A 25 -16.69 -3.71 -18.38
N THR A 26 -16.09 -4.16 -17.27
CA THR A 26 -15.89 -5.60 -17.00
C THR A 26 -15.99 -5.93 -15.52
N ASN A 27 -16.43 -7.16 -15.22
CA ASN A 27 -16.53 -7.71 -13.86
C ASN A 27 -15.20 -7.65 -13.10
N MET A 28 -14.07 -7.74 -13.79
CA MET A 28 -12.74 -7.65 -13.18
C MET A 28 -12.47 -6.27 -12.55
N HIS A 29 -12.94 -5.19 -13.17
CA HIS A 29 -12.77 -3.85 -12.63
C HIS A 29 -13.61 -3.65 -11.37
N TYR A 30 -14.80 -4.27 -11.32
CA TYR A 30 -15.68 -4.23 -10.16
C TYR A 30 -15.04 -4.96 -8.97
N VAL A 31 -14.45 -6.13 -9.20
CA VAL A 31 -13.70 -6.86 -8.16
C VAL A 31 -12.51 -6.03 -7.65
N ARG A 32 -11.75 -5.37 -8.53
CA ARG A 32 -10.65 -4.47 -8.12
C ARG A 32 -11.14 -3.30 -7.26
N LEU A 33 -12.29 -2.71 -7.58
CA LEU A 33 -12.91 -1.65 -6.79
C LEU A 33 -13.30 -2.15 -5.40
N LEU A 34 -13.93 -3.33 -5.31
CA LEU A 34 -14.30 -3.93 -4.01
C LEU A 34 -13.07 -4.22 -3.15
N ILE A 35 -12.01 -4.78 -3.74
CA ILE A 35 -10.75 -5.03 -3.04
C ILE A 35 -10.12 -3.71 -2.58
N GLY A 36 -10.10 -2.68 -3.43
CA GLY A 36 -9.58 -1.36 -3.07
C GLY A 36 -10.35 -0.70 -1.91
N LEU A 37 -11.69 -0.77 -1.92
CA LEU A 37 -12.53 -0.27 -0.83
C LEU A 37 -12.29 -1.05 0.47
N ALA A 38 -12.23 -2.38 0.40
CA ALA A 38 -11.96 -3.22 1.55
C ALA A 38 -10.56 -2.93 2.13
N MET A 39 -9.53 -2.85 1.30
CA MET A 39 -8.17 -2.50 1.72
C MET A 39 -8.10 -1.11 2.33
N GLY A 40 -8.72 -0.11 1.71
CA GLY A 40 -8.74 1.26 2.23
C GLY A 40 -9.41 1.35 3.60
N TYR A 41 -10.54 0.65 3.80
CA TYR A 41 -11.22 0.58 5.08
C TYR A 41 -10.36 -0.11 6.16
N ILE A 42 -9.78 -1.26 5.83
CA ILE A 42 -8.90 -2.00 6.75
C ILE A 42 -7.71 -1.12 7.14
N LEU A 43 -6.99 -0.54 6.19
CA LEU A 43 -5.83 0.31 6.46
C LEU A 43 -6.19 1.52 7.33
N SER A 44 -7.31 2.18 7.03
CA SER A 44 -7.78 3.34 7.80
C SER A 44 -8.14 2.98 9.24
N ARG A 45 -8.61 1.75 9.48
CA ARG A 45 -8.97 1.29 10.83
C ARG A 45 -7.81 0.66 11.60
N SER A 46 -6.88 0.04 10.89
CA SER A 46 -5.75 -0.69 11.48
C SER A 46 -4.63 0.25 11.94
N TYR A 47 -4.54 1.49 11.44
CA TYR A 47 -3.46 2.46 11.75
C TYR A 47 -2.05 1.81 11.65
N THR A 48 -1.88 0.88 10.73
CA THR A 48 -0.64 0.11 10.55
C THR A 48 0.35 0.86 9.68
N GLY A 49 1.07 1.80 10.28
CA GLY A 49 2.21 2.45 9.65
C GLY A 49 3.46 1.58 9.75
N PHE A 50 4.03 1.15 8.62
CA PHE A 50 5.29 0.40 8.60
C PHE A 50 6.43 1.21 9.24
N ALA A 51 6.57 2.49 8.87
CA ALA A 51 7.55 3.40 9.47
C ALA A 51 7.27 3.65 10.97
N GLY A 52 5.98 3.77 11.33
CA GLY A 52 5.55 3.94 12.73
C GLY A 52 5.89 2.74 13.62
N SER A 53 6.00 1.53 13.07
CA SER A 53 6.35 0.33 13.84
C SER A 53 7.77 0.39 14.40
N VAL A 54 8.71 0.91 13.62
CA VAL A 54 10.11 1.10 14.00
C VAL A 54 10.24 2.35 14.88
N ASN A 55 9.63 3.45 14.47
CA ASN A 55 9.72 4.72 15.19
C ASN A 55 9.15 4.63 16.62
N ARG A 56 8.01 3.94 16.77
CA ARG A 56 7.38 3.68 18.07
C ARG A 56 8.24 2.75 18.94
N ALA A 57 8.82 1.69 18.34
CA ALA A 57 9.71 0.81 19.08
C ALA A 57 10.95 1.56 19.61
N TYR A 58 11.53 2.44 18.80
CA TYR A 58 12.73 3.20 19.15
C TYR A 58 12.44 4.30 20.19
N ASN A 59 11.45 5.16 19.94
CA ASN A 59 11.20 6.34 20.79
C ASN A 59 10.38 6.03 22.06
N THR A 60 9.55 4.99 22.05
CA THR A 60 8.64 4.68 23.18
C THR A 60 8.91 3.32 23.82
N GLY A 61 9.86 2.53 23.28
CA GLY A 61 10.15 1.17 23.75
C GLY A 61 9.05 0.14 23.42
N SER A 62 7.95 0.54 22.79
CA SER A 62 6.80 -0.33 22.54
C SER A 62 6.93 -1.09 21.22
N THR A 63 7.10 -2.42 21.30
CA THR A 63 7.18 -3.32 20.13
C THR A 63 5.83 -3.87 19.68
N LYS A 64 4.71 -3.42 20.26
CA LYS A 64 3.37 -3.97 19.99
C LYS A 64 3.00 -3.89 18.50
N LEU A 65 3.30 -2.75 17.85
CA LEU A 65 3.03 -2.56 16.43
C LEU A 65 3.94 -3.43 15.55
N MET A 66 5.23 -3.53 15.89
CA MET A 66 6.18 -4.40 15.20
C MET A 66 5.75 -5.87 15.24
N ARG A 67 5.32 -6.37 16.41
CA ARG A 67 4.79 -7.74 16.55
C ARG A 67 3.55 -7.96 15.69
N THR A 68 2.64 -6.98 15.66
CA THR A 68 1.40 -7.06 14.86
C THR A 68 1.72 -7.16 13.37
N LEU A 69 2.65 -6.35 12.87
CA LEU A 69 3.09 -6.42 11.46
C LEU A 69 3.77 -7.75 11.15
N MET A 70 4.57 -8.29 12.07
CA MET A 70 5.21 -9.59 11.86
C MET A 70 4.20 -10.74 11.76
N PHE A 71 3.15 -10.72 12.59
CA PHE A 71 2.04 -11.67 12.45
C PHE A 71 1.29 -11.49 11.12
N MET A 72 1.07 -10.25 10.68
CA MET A 72 0.46 -9.98 9.38
C MET A 72 1.29 -10.59 8.25
N PHE A 73 2.61 -10.37 8.24
CA PHE A 73 3.50 -10.94 7.23
C PHE A 73 3.52 -12.48 7.27
N LEU A 74 3.54 -13.08 8.45
CA LEU A 74 3.46 -14.52 8.61
C LEU A 74 2.17 -15.10 8.03
N ILE A 75 1.02 -14.51 8.37
CA ILE A 75 -0.29 -14.95 7.85
C ILE A 75 -0.33 -14.81 6.34
N THR A 76 0.16 -13.68 5.79
CA THR A 76 0.22 -13.49 4.34
C THR A 76 1.16 -14.46 3.65
N ALA A 77 2.29 -14.82 4.27
CA ALA A 77 3.22 -15.80 3.73
C ALA A 77 2.58 -17.20 3.68
N ILE A 78 1.92 -17.62 4.77
CA ILE A 78 1.20 -18.91 4.83
C ILE A 78 0.07 -18.93 3.80
N ALA A 79 -0.70 -17.86 3.69
CA ALA A 79 -1.77 -17.75 2.69
C ALA A 79 -1.22 -17.87 1.27
N ASN A 80 -0.16 -17.14 0.93
CA ASN A 80 0.49 -17.23 -0.39
C ASN A 80 0.97 -18.65 -0.68
N VAL A 81 1.62 -19.31 0.29
CA VAL A 81 2.05 -20.70 0.16
C VAL A 81 0.84 -21.61 -0.13
N ALA A 82 -0.24 -21.49 0.63
CA ALA A 82 -1.45 -22.29 0.42
C ALA A 82 -2.08 -22.08 -0.97
N PHE A 83 -2.10 -20.84 -1.47
CA PHE A 83 -2.58 -20.53 -2.82
C PHE A 83 -1.68 -21.12 -3.90
N LEU A 84 -0.35 -21.04 -3.74
CA LEU A 84 0.60 -21.62 -4.68
C LEU A 84 0.55 -23.15 -4.70
N PHE A 85 0.36 -23.81 -3.54
CA PHE A 85 0.23 -25.26 -3.46
C PHE A 85 -1.11 -25.78 -4.03
N SER A 86 -2.16 -24.97 -3.97
CA SER A 86 -3.47 -25.32 -4.54
C SER A 86 -3.53 -25.09 -6.05
N ALA A 87 -2.51 -24.44 -6.63
CA ALA A 87 -2.40 -24.19 -8.06
C ALA A 87 -2.13 -25.49 -8.82
N LYS A 88 -2.86 -25.73 -9.91
CA LYS A 88 -2.60 -26.87 -10.80
C LYS A 88 -1.27 -26.69 -11.55
N ASN A 89 -0.92 -25.46 -11.92
CA ASN A 89 0.39 -25.06 -12.39
C ASN A 89 0.85 -23.82 -11.63
N ILE A 90 2.10 -23.83 -11.16
CA ILE A 90 2.70 -22.71 -10.40
C ILE A 90 2.85 -21.44 -11.26
N THR A 91 2.93 -21.61 -12.58
CA THR A 91 3.12 -20.53 -13.56
C THR A 91 1.86 -19.70 -13.83
N ASP A 92 0.68 -20.18 -13.43
CA ASP A 92 -0.59 -19.50 -13.72
C ASP A 92 -0.73 -18.15 -12.98
N TYR A 93 0.06 -17.94 -11.93
CA TYR A 93 0.02 -16.73 -11.10
C TYR A 93 1.03 -15.64 -11.50
N ASP A 94 1.82 -15.84 -12.57
CA ASP A 94 2.82 -14.90 -13.10
C ASP A 94 3.52 -14.07 -12.01
N LEU A 95 4.15 -14.77 -11.06
CA LEU A 95 4.73 -14.12 -9.88
C LEU A 95 5.84 -13.16 -10.32
N TRP A 96 5.60 -11.86 -10.11
CA TRP A 96 6.56 -10.81 -10.42
C TRP A 96 7.68 -10.75 -9.36
N ILE A 97 8.54 -11.78 -9.35
CA ILE A 97 9.72 -11.86 -8.50
C ILE A 97 10.89 -11.24 -9.26
N ASN A 98 11.37 -10.10 -8.78
CA ASN A 98 12.54 -9.43 -9.34
C ASN A 98 13.80 -9.78 -8.55
N PRO A 99 14.95 -10.01 -9.22
CA PRO A 99 16.23 -10.26 -8.55
C PRO A 99 16.72 -9.03 -7.76
N ILE A 100 17.52 -9.28 -6.72
CA ILE A 100 18.07 -8.23 -5.85
C ILE A 100 19.18 -7.49 -6.59
N ASN A 101 18.80 -6.37 -7.20
CA ASN A 101 19.74 -5.49 -7.90
C ASN A 101 20.19 -4.30 -7.02
N LEU A 102 21.23 -3.61 -7.45
CA LEU A 102 21.80 -2.48 -6.73
C LEU A 102 20.84 -1.27 -6.73
N GLY A 103 20.00 -1.14 -7.75
CA GLY A 103 18.90 -0.17 -7.80
C GLY A 103 17.84 -0.39 -6.71
N LEU A 104 17.52 -1.64 -6.37
CA LEU A 104 16.57 -2.02 -5.34
C LEU A 104 17.12 -1.67 -3.95
N LEU A 105 18.42 -1.92 -3.72
CA LEU A 105 19.08 -1.57 -2.46
C LEU A 105 19.13 -0.05 -2.25
N LEU A 106 19.61 0.70 -3.25
CA LEU A 106 19.70 2.15 -3.16
C LEU A 106 18.32 2.81 -3.12
N GLY A 107 17.39 2.36 -3.96
CA GLY A 107 16.02 2.85 -3.99
C GLY A 107 15.29 2.55 -2.68
N GLY A 108 15.44 1.35 -2.12
CA GLY A 108 14.86 0.97 -0.83
C GLY A 108 15.39 1.83 0.32
N LEU A 109 16.69 2.13 0.34
CA LEU A 109 17.29 3.02 1.34
C LEU A 109 16.76 4.45 1.20
N LEU A 110 16.79 5.04 -0.01
CA LEU A 110 16.29 6.39 -0.26
C LEU A 110 14.81 6.52 0.07
N PHE A 111 14.01 5.52 -0.30
CA PHE A 111 12.60 5.44 0.05
C PHE A 111 12.40 5.38 1.57
N GLY A 112 13.19 4.57 2.28
CA GLY A 112 13.15 4.47 3.74
C GLY A 112 13.49 5.79 4.44
N PHE A 113 14.50 6.53 3.95
CA PHE A 113 14.83 7.86 4.47
C PHE A 113 13.69 8.86 4.25
N GLY A 114 13.13 8.90 3.03
CA GLY A 114 11.99 9.78 2.73
C GLY A 114 10.77 9.51 3.60
N MET A 115 10.42 8.24 3.78
CA MET A 115 9.29 7.82 4.62
C MET A 115 9.54 8.07 6.11
N SER A 116 10.80 8.06 6.56
CA SER A 116 11.15 8.45 7.93
C SER A 116 10.92 9.94 8.19
N PHE A 117 11.26 10.82 7.23
CA PHE A 117 10.99 12.26 7.34
C PHE A 117 9.49 12.58 7.29
N SER A 118 8.72 11.86 6.48
CA SER A 118 7.27 12.03 6.43
C SER A 118 6.52 11.37 7.59
N SER A 119 7.22 10.59 8.43
CA SER A 119 6.66 9.80 9.55
C SER A 119 5.56 8.79 9.15
N CYS A 120 5.38 8.55 7.84
CA CYS A 120 4.38 7.65 7.29
C CYS A 120 4.97 6.85 6.11
N CYS A 121 4.31 5.76 5.70
CA CYS A 121 4.67 4.98 4.51
C CYS A 121 3.72 5.30 3.34
N ALA A 122 3.97 4.77 2.14
CA ALA A 122 3.11 5.02 0.97
C ALA A 122 1.63 4.66 1.18
N THR A 123 1.33 3.58 1.90
CA THR A 123 -0.04 3.24 2.29
C THR A 123 -0.57 4.15 3.40
N GLY A 124 0.32 4.64 4.27
CA GLY A 124 -0.01 5.57 5.34
C GLY A 124 -0.32 6.98 4.83
N THR A 125 0.35 7.45 3.77
CA THR A 125 0.03 8.75 3.14
C THR A 125 -1.39 8.75 2.58
N LEU A 126 -1.85 7.64 2.00
CA LEU A 126 -3.22 7.52 1.50
C LEU A 126 -4.26 7.56 2.62
N THR A 127 -4.00 6.92 3.77
CA THR A 127 -4.92 6.97 4.92
C THR A 127 -4.86 8.31 5.65
N ASP A 128 -3.66 8.88 5.77
CA ASP A 128 -3.43 10.16 6.46
C ASP A 128 -3.90 11.35 5.63
N LEU A 129 -4.10 11.20 4.31
CA LEU A 129 -4.66 12.27 3.46
C LEU A 129 -6.02 12.77 3.96
N VAL A 130 -6.81 11.88 4.58
CA VAL A 130 -8.14 12.20 5.10
C VAL A 130 -8.08 12.89 6.47
N THR A 131 -7.04 12.65 7.26
CA THR A 131 -6.92 13.12 8.65
C THR A 131 -5.94 14.28 8.83
N ASP A 132 -4.87 14.33 8.03
CA ASP A 132 -3.78 15.32 8.08
C ASP A 132 -3.35 15.73 6.66
N LEU A 133 -4.26 16.44 5.99
CA LEU A 133 -4.13 16.87 4.60
C LEU A 133 -2.85 17.68 4.26
N PRO A 134 -2.38 18.66 5.06
CA PRO A 134 -1.20 19.43 4.66
C PRO A 134 0.08 18.57 4.62
N ARG A 135 0.31 17.73 5.63
CA ARG A 135 1.50 16.86 5.68
C ARG A 135 1.42 15.72 4.66
N ALA A 136 0.29 15.00 4.65
CA ALA A 136 0.10 13.86 3.77
C ALA A 136 0.00 14.28 2.29
N GLY A 137 -0.63 15.44 2.02
CA GLY A 137 -0.76 16.00 0.68
C GLY A 137 0.59 16.37 0.06
N ILE A 138 1.45 17.08 0.80
CA ILE A 138 2.82 17.40 0.33
C ILE A 138 3.58 16.11 0.06
N THR A 139 3.55 15.17 1.00
CA THR A 139 4.25 13.89 0.83
C THR A 139 3.76 13.15 -0.41
N LEU A 140 2.45 13.09 -0.64
CA LEU A 140 1.87 12.39 -1.79
C LEU A 140 2.31 13.02 -3.11
N ILE A 141 2.31 14.35 -3.23
CA ILE A 141 2.74 15.06 -4.44
C ILE A 141 4.20 14.74 -4.76
N PHE A 142 5.10 14.92 -3.79
CA PHE A 142 6.53 14.67 -4.00
C PHE A 142 6.83 13.19 -4.20
N PHE A 143 6.06 12.30 -3.57
CA PHE A 143 6.14 10.86 -3.82
C PHE A 143 5.78 10.52 -5.26
N CYS A 144 4.67 11.06 -5.80
CA CYS A 144 4.30 10.88 -7.19
C CYS A 144 5.38 11.39 -8.14
N VAL A 145 5.89 12.61 -7.91
CA VAL A 145 6.98 13.18 -8.72
C VAL A 145 8.21 12.27 -8.70
N GLY A 146 8.63 11.79 -7.52
CA GLY A 146 9.76 10.88 -7.37
C GLY A 146 9.59 9.56 -8.14
N VAL A 147 8.39 8.97 -8.11
CA VAL A 147 8.08 7.74 -8.86
C VAL A 147 8.15 7.98 -10.36
N PHE A 148 7.55 9.05 -10.87
CA PHE A 148 7.58 9.37 -12.30
C PHE A 148 8.99 9.71 -12.81
N LEU A 149 9.83 10.34 -11.98
CA LEU A 149 11.24 10.57 -12.29
C LEU A 149 12.07 9.28 -12.21
N GLY A 150 11.68 8.32 -11.37
CA GLY A 150 12.35 7.03 -11.22
C GLY A 150 12.10 6.06 -12.38
N PHE A 151 10.90 6.07 -12.99
CA PHE A 151 10.56 5.19 -14.11
C PHE A 151 11.53 5.23 -15.31
N PRO A 152 11.94 6.39 -15.85
CA PRO A 152 12.91 6.42 -16.95
C PRO A 152 14.28 5.89 -16.55
N VAL A 153 14.69 6.06 -15.28
CA VAL A 153 15.95 5.51 -14.77
C VAL A 153 15.88 3.99 -14.68
N GLN A 154 14.76 3.45 -14.22
CA GLN A 154 14.51 2.00 -14.18
C GLN A 154 14.50 1.37 -15.58
N SER A 155 14.01 2.07 -16.60
CA SER A 155 13.95 1.54 -17.98
C SER A 155 15.26 1.67 -18.76
N THR A 156 16.19 2.52 -18.33
CA THR A 156 17.38 2.87 -19.13
C THR A 156 18.66 2.30 -18.55
N GLN A 157 18.72 2.09 -17.23
CA GLN A 157 19.97 1.74 -16.55
C GLN A 157 20.17 0.23 -16.42
N SER A 158 21.28 -0.26 -16.96
CA SER A 158 21.62 -1.69 -17.00
C SER A 158 21.80 -2.32 -15.61
N TRP A 159 22.26 -1.55 -14.62
CA TRP A 159 22.45 -1.98 -13.23
C TRP A 159 21.15 -2.06 -12.40
N VAL A 160 20.03 -1.61 -12.97
CA VAL A 160 18.69 -1.74 -12.38
C VAL A 160 17.90 -2.87 -13.05
N GLN A 161 18.14 -3.12 -14.34
CA GLN A 161 17.47 -4.18 -15.09
C GLN A 161 18.17 -5.53 -15.01
N LYS A 162 19.50 -5.53 -14.93
CA LYS A 162 20.30 -6.75 -14.86
C LYS A 162 20.63 -7.01 -13.39
N SER A 163 20.19 -8.17 -12.91
CA SER A 163 20.75 -8.84 -11.74
C SER A 163 20.71 -10.34 -11.96
#